data_AF-J9FJA4-F1
#
_entry.id   AF-J9FJA4-F1
#
_cell.length_a   1.000
_cell.length_b   1.000
_cell.length_c   1.000
_cell.angle_alpha   90.00
_cell.angle_beta   90.00
_cell.angle_gamma   90.00
#
_symmetry.space_group_name_H-M   'P 1'
#
loop_
_entity.id
_entity.type
_entity.pdbx_description
1 polymer ?
#
loop_
_entity_poly.entity_id
_entity_poly.type
_entity_poly.pdbx_seq_one_letter_code
_entity_poly.pdbx_strand_id
1 'polypeptide(L)'
;VESTLDGSICRYEFDKFADMILPFTRQQIREFRKQKSEQAKSKETKSKKTKWNPQSINAMRADDLEKLVELRGGIQEGMRMICLFWQMNFMCLAGRVTDDNFDAMASLLATKIDPTWDFRIGDLVTVRMKMRATRKAGTDAHRIELYTPKTEKLISDLEITLEEQRQLKTLASASVKQERRKEAREARRREANIMPRALYISRAEQRCIRAHELRAQGLSIRA
;
A
#
# COMPACT_ATOMS: atom_id res chain seq x y z
N VAL A 1 -45.73 11.12 44.16
CA VAL A 1 -45.04 10.48 45.31
C VAL A 1 -45.66 11.11 46.53
N GLU A 2 -46.39 10.34 47.32
CA GLU A 2 -46.83 10.78 48.64
C GLU A 2 -45.60 10.71 49.55
N SER A 3 -45.12 11.86 49.98
CA SER A 3 -43.99 11.98 50.90
C SER A 3 -44.49 11.83 52.33
N THR A 4 -44.36 10.65 52.91
CA THR A 4 -44.52 10.46 54.36
C THR A 4 -43.16 10.67 55.04
N LEU A 5 -43.13 11.62 55.97
CA LEU A 5 -41.97 12.16 56.67
C LEU A 5 -41.48 11.28 57.84
N ASP A 6 -41.83 9.99 57.86
CA ASP A 6 -41.67 9.12 59.02
C ASP A 6 -40.89 7.85 58.68
N GLY A 7 -39.57 7.93 58.46
CA GLY A 7 -38.60 6.81 58.54
C GLY A 7 -38.99 5.46 57.89
N SER A 8 -39.98 5.45 57.00
CA SER A 8 -40.69 4.27 56.53
C SER A 8 -40.17 3.92 55.15
N ILE A 9 -40.07 2.62 54.88
CA ILE A 9 -39.46 2.10 53.67
C ILE A 9 -40.23 2.61 52.45
N CYS A 10 -39.68 3.63 51.79
CA CYS A 10 -40.22 4.18 50.56
C CYS A 10 -39.93 3.22 49.40
N ARG A 11 -41.00 2.69 48.80
CA ARG A 11 -40.89 1.85 47.60
C ARG A 11 -40.88 2.73 46.36
N TYR A 12 -39.75 2.74 45.66
CA TYR A 12 -39.66 3.37 44.36
C TYR A 12 -39.87 2.33 43.26
N GLU A 13 -40.61 2.72 42.23
CA GLU A 13 -40.58 2.01 40.96
C GLU A 13 -39.14 2.05 40.42
N PHE A 14 -38.61 0.89 40.02
CA PHE A 14 -37.21 0.73 39.62
C PHE A 14 -36.78 1.79 38.59
N ASP A 15 -37.67 2.10 37.66
CA ASP A 15 -37.43 3.07 36.59
C ASP A 15 -37.19 4.48 37.12
N LYS A 16 -38.02 4.92 38.07
CA LYS A 16 -37.89 6.24 38.72
C LYS A 16 -36.67 6.30 39.63
N PHE A 17 -36.40 5.22 40.35
CA PHE A 17 -35.22 5.11 41.19
C PHE A 17 -33.93 5.16 40.35
N ALA A 18 -33.89 4.43 39.24
CA ALA A 18 -32.75 4.41 38.33
C ALA A 18 -32.49 5.79 37.72
N ASP A 19 -33.54 6.52 37.32
CA ASP A 19 -33.39 7.88 36.82
C ASP A 19 -32.91 8.88 37.90
N MET A 20 -33.13 8.58 39.19
CA MET A 20 -32.65 9.41 40.31
C MET A 20 -31.20 9.11 40.71
N ILE A 21 -30.79 7.83 40.71
CA ILE A 21 -29.49 7.40 41.24
C ILE A 21 -28.41 7.33 40.16
N LEU A 22 -28.77 6.98 38.93
CA LEU A 22 -27.79 6.84 37.87
C LEU A 22 -27.36 8.21 37.32
N PRO A 23 -26.12 8.33 36.79
CA PRO A 23 -25.61 9.61 36.29
C PRO A 23 -26.40 10.22 35.12
N PHE A 24 -27.19 9.40 34.42
CA PHE A 24 -27.99 9.82 33.28
C PHE A 24 -29.34 9.14 33.29
N THR A 25 -30.39 9.91 32.98
CA THR A 25 -31.74 9.37 32.84
C THR A 25 -31.87 8.58 31.55
N ARG A 26 -32.88 7.73 31.47
CA ARG A 26 -33.20 6.97 30.26
C ARG A 26 -33.50 7.86 29.06
N GLN A 27 -34.12 9.02 29.29
CA GLN A 27 -34.37 10.00 28.22
C GLN A 27 -33.04 10.54 27.67
N GLN A 28 -32.12 10.93 28.54
CA GLN A 28 -30.79 11.40 28.13
C GLN A 28 -30.01 10.31 27.39
N ILE A 29 -30.06 9.05 27.84
CA ILE A 29 -29.42 7.94 27.13
C ILE A 29 -30.00 7.74 25.73
N ARG A 30 -31.33 7.87 25.56
CA ARG A 30 -31.99 7.79 24.25
C ARG A 30 -31.55 8.94 23.34
N GLU A 31 -31.43 10.15 23.88
CA GLU A 31 -30.94 11.33 23.16
C GLU A 31 -29.48 11.16 22.74
N PHE A 32 -28.58 10.68 23.62
CA PHE A 32 -27.19 10.40 23.27
C PHE A 32 -27.08 9.35 22.16
N ARG A 33 -27.90 8.30 22.20
CA ARG A 33 -27.96 7.29 21.14
C ARG A 33 -28.47 7.89 19.83
N LYS A 34 -29.49 8.74 19.88
CA LYS A 34 -30.04 9.44 18.72
C LYS A 34 -29.01 10.38 18.09
N GLN A 35 -28.38 11.24 18.89
CA GLN A 35 -27.31 12.15 18.44
C GLN A 35 -26.12 11.38 17.85
N LYS A 36 -25.70 10.28 18.46
CA LYS A 36 -24.64 9.41 17.90
C LYS A 36 -25.04 8.82 16.56
N SER A 37 -26.30 8.42 16.39
CA SER A 37 -26.83 7.91 15.12
C SER A 37 -26.94 9.00 14.05
N GLU A 38 -27.32 10.23 14.41
CA GLU A 38 -27.39 11.38 13.50
C GLU A 38 -25.99 11.88 13.11
N GLN A 39 -25.02 11.85 14.02
CA GLN A 39 -23.61 12.10 13.73
C GLN A 39 -23.01 11.03 12.81
N ALA A 40 -23.42 9.77 12.94
CA ALA A 40 -23.02 8.71 12.01
C ALA A 40 -23.62 8.93 10.60
N LYS A 41 -24.93 9.20 10.52
CA LYS A 41 -25.64 9.47 9.25
C LYS A 41 -25.13 10.73 8.52
N SER A 42 -24.78 11.78 9.26
CA SER A 42 -24.19 13.01 8.69
C SER A 42 -22.73 12.83 8.26
N LYS A 43 -22.00 11.84 8.80
CA LYS A 43 -20.66 11.45 8.33
C LYS A 43 -20.73 10.57 7.07
N GLU A 44 -21.77 9.76 6.90
CA GLU A 44 -21.96 8.89 5.72
C GLU A 44 -22.14 9.65 4.40
N THR A 45 -22.56 10.93 4.43
CA THR A 45 -22.79 11.74 3.22
C THR A 45 -21.54 12.39 2.62
N LYS A 46 -20.37 12.30 3.28
CA LYS A 46 -19.10 12.74 2.69
C LYS A 46 -18.17 11.54 2.50
N SER A 47 -18.47 10.74 1.47
CA SER A 47 -17.54 9.72 0.98
C SER A 47 -16.18 10.40 0.71
N LYS A 48 -15.17 10.05 1.51
CA LYS A 48 -13.81 10.53 1.27
C LYS A 48 -13.38 9.96 -0.09
N LYS A 49 -13.42 10.78 -1.14
CA LYS A 49 -12.85 10.42 -2.44
C LYS A 49 -11.41 9.95 -2.19
N THR A 50 -11.06 8.75 -2.63
CA THR A 50 -9.67 8.27 -2.61
C THR A 50 -8.81 9.32 -3.30
N LYS A 51 -8.06 10.11 -2.52
CA LYS A 51 -7.20 11.15 -3.07
C LYS A 51 -6.06 10.46 -3.80
N TRP A 52 -5.76 10.94 -4.99
CA TRP A 52 -4.62 10.46 -5.76
C TRP A 52 -3.34 10.54 -4.92
N ASN A 53 -2.62 9.42 -4.85
CA ASN A 53 -1.32 9.36 -4.20
C ASN A 53 -0.25 8.92 -5.23
N PRO A 54 0.55 9.85 -5.76
CA PRO A 54 1.62 9.53 -6.71
C PRO A 54 2.68 8.59 -6.15
N GLN A 55 2.84 8.54 -4.82
CA GLN A 55 3.80 7.65 -4.14
C GLN A 55 3.19 6.30 -3.77
N SER A 56 1.93 6.03 -4.14
CA SER A 56 1.35 4.71 -3.90
C SER A 56 2.04 3.66 -4.75
N ILE A 57 2.18 2.45 -4.20
CA ILE A 57 2.75 1.30 -4.92
C ILE A 57 2.01 1.04 -6.24
N ASN A 58 0.69 1.30 -6.28
CA ASN A 58 -0.12 1.10 -7.47
C ASN A 58 0.15 2.17 -8.54
N ALA A 59 0.37 3.42 -8.15
CA ALA A 59 0.82 4.45 -9.09
C ALA A 59 2.17 4.07 -9.73
N MET A 60 3.12 3.62 -8.90
CA MET A 60 4.43 3.17 -9.39
C MET A 60 4.34 1.92 -10.28
N ARG A 61 3.43 0.99 -9.99
CA ARG A 61 3.17 -0.19 -10.85
C ARG A 61 2.58 0.21 -12.20
N ALA A 62 1.69 1.18 -12.24
CA ALA A 62 1.17 1.71 -13.50
C ALA A 62 2.29 2.39 -14.31
N ASP A 63 3.13 3.20 -13.64
CA ASP A 63 4.30 3.84 -14.27
C ASP A 63 5.30 2.80 -14.80
N ASP A 64 5.53 1.69 -14.08
CA ASP A 64 6.39 0.60 -14.56
C ASP A 64 5.82 -0.10 -15.79
N LEU A 65 4.50 -0.30 -15.87
CA LEU A 65 3.89 -0.90 -17.05
C LEU A 65 3.96 0.03 -18.25
N GLU A 66 3.77 1.34 -18.05
CA GLU A 66 4.02 2.33 -19.11
C GLU A 66 5.49 2.31 -19.55
N LYS A 67 6.42 2.23 -18.61
CA LYS A 67 7.85 2.09 -18.92
C LYS A 67 8.14 0.80 -19.68
N LEU A 68 7.49 -0.31 -19.34
CA LEU A 68 7.64 -1.57 -20.04
C LEU A 68 7.22 -1.45 -21.51
N VAL A 69 6.12 -0.76 -21.80
CA VAL A 69 5.68 -0.45 -23.18
C VAL A 69 6.76 0.34 -23.92
N GLU A 70 7.33 1.37 -23.29
CA GLU A 70 8.42 2.16 -23.89
C GLU A 70 9.66 1.30 -24.21
N LEU A 71 10.08 0.44 -23.27
CA LEU A 71 11.26 -0.41 -23.44
C LEU A 71 11.11 -1.42 -24.58
N ARG A 72 9.89 -1.89 -24.82
CA ARG A 72 9.57 -2.85 -25.88
C ARG A 72 9.22 -2.19 -27.21
N GLY A 73 9.00 -0.87 -27.25
CA GLY A 73 8.50 -0.16 -28.43
C GLY A 73 7.03 -0.50 -28.76
N GLY A 74 6.25 -0.88 -27.75
CA GLY A 74 4.90 -1.44 -27.87
C GLY A 74 4.79 -2.82 -27.21
N ILE A 75 3.60 -3.40 -27.16
CA ILE A 75 3.40 -4.76 -26.63
C ILE A 75 2.99 -5.71 -27.76
N GLN A 76 3.63 -6.87 -27.82
CA GLN A 76 3.30 -7.92 -28.79
C GLN A 76 1.85 -8.38 -28.66
N GLU A 77 1.31 -8.83 -29.80
CA GLU A 77 -0.02 -9.42 -29.87
C GLU A 77 -0.16 -10.60 -28.90
N GLY A 78 -1.36 -10.77 -28.34
CA GLY A 78 -1.62 -11.71 -27.23
C GLY A 78 -1.41 -11.11 -25.84
N MET A 79 -0.50 -10.14 -25.66
CA MET A 79 -0.26 -9.49 -24.36
C MET A 79 -0.85 -8.07 -24.21
N ARG A 80 -1.33 -7.46 -25.31
CA ARG A 80 -1.87 -6.08 -25.31
C ARG A 80 -3.02 -5.89 -24.32
N MET A 81 -4.04 -6.76 -24.38
CA MET A 81 -5.21 -6.70 -23.48
C MET A 81 -4.83 -6.86 -22.02
N ILE A 82 -3.96 -7.82 -21.68
CA ILE A 82 -3.57 -8.05 -20.28
C ILE A 82 -2.70 -6.91 -19.75
N CYS A 83 -1.84 -6.31 -20.59
CA CYS A 83 -1.10 -5.10 -20.24
C CYS A 83 -2.04 -3.92 -19.94
N LEU A 84 -2.97 -3.63 -20.87
CA LEU A 84 -3.96 -2.55 -20.71
C LEU A 84 -4.83 -2.77 -19.46
N PHE A 85 -5.28 -4.00 -19.25
CA PHE A 85 -6.07 -4.40 -18.09
C PHE A 85 -5.33 -4.10 -16.78
N TRP A 86 -4.06 -4.51 -16.67
CA TRP A 86 -3.27 -4.27 -15.47
C TRP A 86 -2.97 -2.78 -15.27
N GLN A 87 -2.65 -2.05 -16.33
CA GLN A 87 -2.47 -0.59 -16.27
C GLN A 87 -3.73 0.10 -15.74
N MET A 88 -4.89 -0.18 -16.34
CA MET A 88 -6.17 0.41 -15.91
C MET A 88 -6.51 0.03 -14.47
N ASN A 89 -6.32 -1.22 -14.08
CA ASN A 89 -6.56 -1.68 -12.71
C ASN A 89 -5.70 -0.91 -11.69
N PHE A 90 -4.39 -0.74 -11.96
CA PHE A 90 -3.50 0.00 -11.06
C PHE A 90 -3.78 1.51 -11.05
N MET A 91 -4.14 2.09 -12.20
CA MET A 91 -4.55 3.49 -12.29
C MET A 91 -5.84 3.77 -11.51
N CYS A 92 -6.79 2.83 -11.53
CA CYS A 92 -7.99 2.89 -10.69
C CYS A 92 -7.65 2.76 -9.19
N LEU A 93 -6.80 1.80 -8.82
CA LEU A 93 -6.33 1.62 -7.43
C LEU A 93 -5.56 2.84 -6.90
N ALA A 94 -4.80 3.52 -7.76
CA ALA A 94 -4.06 4.73 -7.43
C ALA A 94 -4.96 5.99 -7.38
N GLY A 95 -6.22 5.89 -7.81
CA GLY A 95 -7.15 7.01 -7.91
C GLY A 95 -6.85 7.97 -9.07
N ARG A 96 -5.99 7.59 -10.04
CA ARG A 96 -5.72 8.39 -11.26
C ARG A 96 -6.89 8.33 -12.26
N VAL A 97 -7.62 7.21 -12.27
CA VAL A 97 -8.77 6.99 -13.15
C VAL A 97 -10.06 7.02 -12.33
N THR A 98 -11.02 7.83 -12.78
CA THR A 98 -12.41 7.91 -12.32
C THR A 98 -13.34 7.30 -13.35
N ASP A 99 -14.62 7.19 -13.02
CA ASP A 99 -15.62 6.70 -13.98
C ASP A 99 -15.72 7.64 -15.19
N ASP A 100 -15.65 8.95 -14.95
CA ASP A 100 -15.80 10.00 -15.96
C ASP A 100 -14.70 9.98 -17.02
N ASN A 101 -13.46 9.61 -16.64
CA ASN A 101 -12.32 9.60 -17.55
C ASN A 101 -11.86 8.19 -17.96
N PHE A 102 -12.60 7.15 -17.56
CA PHE A 102 -12.17 5.76 -17.74
C PHE A 102 -11.94 5.41 -19.21
N ASP A 103 -12.86 5.80 -20.10
CA ASP A 103 -12.79 5.44 -21.52
C ASP A 103 -11.67 6.21 -22.23
N ALA A 104 -11.56 7.51 -21.99
CA ALA A 104 -10.49 8.34 -22.53
C ALA A 104 -9.10 7.83 -22.10
N MET A 105 -8.96 7.43 -20.84
CA MET A 105 -7.70 6.89 -20.31
C MET A 105 -7.39 5.50 -20.88
N ALA A 106 -8.40 4.64 -21.04
CA ALA A 106 -8.21 3.33 -21.67
C ALA A 106 -7.75 3.49 -23.12
N SER A 107 -8.38 4.37 -23.90
CA SER A 107 -7.98 4.63 -25.29
C SER A 107 -6.57 5.20 -25.38
N LEU A 108 -6.23 6.18 -24.53
CA LEU A 108 -4.87 6.75 -24.50
C LEU A 108 -3.80 5.68 -24.25
N LEU A 109 -4.04 4.78 -23.28
CA LEU A 109 -3.09 3.71 -22.95
C LEU A 109 -3.02 2.65 -24.05
N ALA A 110 -4.16 2.30 -24.66
CA ALA A 110 -4.18 1.37 -25.79
C ALA A 110 -3.36 1.91 -26.98
N THR A 111 -3.51 3.20 -27.31
CA THR A 111 -2.71 3.85 -28.37
C THR A 111 -1.22 3.85 -28.05
N LYS A 112 -0.83 3.97 -26.78
CA LYS A 112 0.58 3.83 -26.36
C LYS A 112 1.09 2.40 -26.50
N ILE A 113 0.26 1.42 -26.15
CA ILE A 113 0.58 0.00 -26.25
C ILE A 113 0.82 -0.40 -27.71
N ASP A 114 -0.08 0.01 -28.59
CA ASP A 114 0.01 -0.18 -30.03
C ASP A 114 -0.93 0.82 -30.73
N PRO A 115 -0.40 1.77 -31.52
CA PRO A 115 -1.22 2.77 -32.22
C PRO A 115 -2.22 2.18 -33.22
N THR A 116 -1.97 0.98 -33.73
CA THR A 116 -2.80 0.31 -34.74
C THR A 116 -3.84 -0.63 -34.14
N TRP A 117 -3.85 -0.76 -32.82
CA TRP A 117 -4.67 -1.76 -32.15
C TRP A 117 -6.10 -1.29 -31.92
N ASP A 118 -7.05 -1.99 -32.55
CA ASP A 118 -8.49 -1.81 -32.34
C ASP A 118 -8.97 -2.68 -31.17
N PHE A 119 -8.92 -2.13 -29.96
CA PHE A 119 -9.42 -2.78 -28.75
C PHE A 119 -10.86 -2.36 -28.45
N ARG A 120 -11.64 -3.24 -27.81
CA ARG A 120 -12.99 -2.91 -27.38
C ARG A 120 -13.01 -2.52 -25.91
N ILE A 121 -13.57 -1.35 -25.61
CA ILE A 121 -13.77 -0.88 -24.22
C ILE A 121 -14.58 -1.89 -23.39
N GLY A 122 -15.48 -2.65 -24.04
CA GLY A 122 -16.25 -3.73 -23.42
C GLY A 122 -15.40 -4.78 -22.71
N ASP A 123 -14.17 -5.00 -23.17
CA ASP A 123 -13.25 -5.99 -22.58
C ASP A 123 -12.71 -5.53 -21.20
N LEU A 124 -12.90 -4.25 -20.83
CA LEU A 124 -12.52 -3.67 -19.53
C LEU A 124 -13.70 -3.53 -18.56
N VAL A 125 -14.90 -4.02 -18.91
CA VAL A 125 -16.12 -3.88 -18.09
C VAL A 125 -15.91 -4.40 -16.67
N THR A 126 -15.22 -5.53 -16.49
CA THR A 126 -14.97 -6.08 -15.15
C THR A 126 -14.12 -5.15 -14.28
N VAL A 127 -13.10 -4.49 -14.84
CA VAL A 127 -12.29 -3.50 -14.12
C VAL A 127 -13.15 -2.31 -13.70
N ARG A 128 -13.96 -1.80 -14.63
CA ARG A 128 -14.87 -0.68 -14.38
C ARG A 128 -15.88 -1.00 -13.28
N MET A 129 -16.50 -2.18 -13.32
CA MET A 129 -17.44 -2.65 -12.30
C MET A 129 -16.77 -2.76 -10.92
N LYS A 130 -15.58 -3.38 -10.84
CA LYS A 130 -14.81 -3.49 -9.59
C LYS A 130 -14.35 -2.15 -9.05
N MET A 131 -13.99 -1.21 -9.92
CA MET A 131 -13.66 0.17 -9.54
C MET A 131 -14.86 0.87 -8.90
N ARG A 132 -16.04 0.79 -9.52
CA ARG A 132 -17.29 1.35 -8.98
C ARG A 132 -17.64 0.72 -7.63
N ALA A 133 -17.54 -0.60 -7.51
CA ALA A 133 -17.85 -1.31 -6.27
C ALA A 133 -16.89 -0.93 -5.13
N THR A 134 -15.59 -0.86 -5.42
CA THR A 134 -14.57 -0.39 -4.46
C THR A 134 -14.85 1.02 -3.96
N ARG A 135 -15.30 1.92 -4.85
CA ARG A 135 -15.69 3.30 -4.46
C ARG A 135 -16.96 3.34 -3.62
N LYS A 136 -17.96 2.52 -3.92
CA LYS A 136 -19.22 2.43 -3.18
C LYS A 136 -19.02 1.90 -1.76
N ALA A 137 -18.08 0.97 -1.55
CA ALA A 137 -17.80 0.39 -0.24
C ALA A 137 -17.25 1.42 0.79
N GLY A 138 -16.74 2.56 0.33
CA GLY A 138 -16.18 3.60 1.20
C GLY A 138 -14.80 3.25 1.76
N THR A 139 -14.10 4.25 2.34
CA THR A 139 -12.73 4.07 2.87
C THR A 139 -12.63 3.18 4.11
N ASP A 140 -13.73 2.97 4.84
CA ASP A 140 -13.76 2.08 6.02
C ASP A 140 -14.00 0.62 5.66
N ALA A 141 -14.43 0.32 4.43
CA ALA A 141 -14.52 -1.07 3.99
C ALA A 141 -13.13 -1.64 3.75
N HIS A 142 -12.78 -2.69 4.47
CA HIS A 142 -11.57 -3.50 4.24
C HIS A 142 -11.60 -4.26 2.91
N ARG A 143 -12.58 -4.01 2.03
CA ARG A 143 -12.81 -4.77 0.81
C ARG A 143 -12.51 -3.93 -0.42
N ILE A 144 -11.29 -4.07 -0.92
CA ILE A 144 -10.90 -3.62 -2.26
C ILE A 144 -11.30 -4.72 -3.24
N GLU A 145 -12.20 -4.43 -4.17
CA GLU A 145 -12.65 -5.43 -5.17
C GLU A 145 -11.78 -5.46 -6.42
N LEU A 146 -11.04 -4.36 -6.68
CA LEU A 146 -10.01 -4.31 -7.71
C LEU A 146 -8.92 -5.35 -7.45
N TYR A 147 -8.26 -5.77 -8.52
CA TYR A 147 -7.29 -6.85 -8.46
C TYR A 147 -5.99 -6.38 -7.80
N THR A 148 -5.46 -7.18 -6.89
CA THR A 148 -4.20 -6.89 -6.18
C THR A 148 -3.19 -8.02 -6.41
N PRO A 149 -2.71 -8.20 -7.66
CA PRO A 149 -1.83 -9.31 -7.98
C PRO A 149 -0.48 -9.18 -7.28
N LYS A 150 0.11 -10.35 -7.02
CA LYS A 150 1.52 -10.46 -6.63
C LYS A 150 2.41 -10.05 -7.81
N THR A 151 3.62 -9.57 -7.49
CA THR A 151 4.56 -9.11 -8.51
C THR A 151 4.99 -10.24 -9.45
N GLU A 152 5.15 -11.44 -8.91
CA GLU A 152 5.52 -12.65 -9.65
C GLU A 152 4.49 -12.98 -10.73
N LYS A 153 3.20 -12.78 -10.43
CA LYS A 153 2.12 -12.96 -11.40
C LYS A 153 2.25 -12.00 -12.58
N LEU A 154 2.51 -10.71 -12.31
CA LEU A 154 2.68 -9.71 -13.37
C LEU A 154 3.89 -9.99 -14.25
N ILE A 155 5.00 -10.41 -13.63
CA ILE A 155 6.21 -10.81 -14.34
C ILE A 155 5.92 -12.01 -15.26
N SER A 156 5.16 -12.99 -14.78
CA SER A 156 4.77 -14.17 -15.57
C SER A 156 3.78 -13.81 -16.68
N ASP A 157 2.70 -13.09 -16.36
CA ASP A 157 1.61 -12.75 -17.29
C ASP A 157 2.10 -11.87 -18.46
N LEU A 158 3.17 -11.09 -18.26
CA LEU A 158 3.74 -10.18 -19.27
C LEU A 158 5.14 -10.59 -19.76
N GLU A 159 5.60 -11.76 -19.33
CA GLU A 159 6.93 -12.32 -19.67
C GLU A 159 8.05 -11.28 -19.49
N ILE A 160 8.08 -10.61 -18.33
CA ILE A 160 9.04 -9.52 -18.06
C ILE A 160 10.43 -10.10 -17.82
N THR A 161 11.35 -9.79 -18.72
CA THR A 161 12.73 -10.26 -18.68
C THR A 161 13.52 -9.67 -17.52
N LEU A 162 14.65 -10.29 -17.16
CA LEU A 162 15.51 -9.76 -16.09
C LEU A 162 16.07 -8.37 -16.42
N GLU A 163 16.43 -8.11 -17.68
CA GLU A 163 16.94 -6.81 -18.12
C GLU A 163 15.87 -5.72 -18.02
N GLU A 164 14.64 -6.03 -18.38
CA GLU A 164 13.51 -5.12 -18.17
C GLU A 164 13.26 -4.89 -16.69
N GLN A 165 13.22 -5.96 -15.87
CA GLN A 165 13.03 -5.85 -14.42
C GLN A 165 14.07 -4.92 -13.78
N ARG A 166 15.32 -4.91 -14.25
CA ARG A 166 16.39 -4.00 -13.78
C ARG A 166 16.12 -2.52 -14.07
N GLN A 167 15.24 -2.19 -15.00
CA GLN A 167 14.84 -0.82 -15.31
C GLN A 167 13.51 -0.40 -14.64
N LEU A 168 12.71 -1.36 -14.15
CA LEU A 168 11.42 -1.11 -13.50
C LEU A 168 11.55 -0.95 -11.97
N LYS A 169 10.75 -0.07 -11.35
CA LYS A 169 10.86 0.25 -9.92
C LYS A 169 10.30 -0.85 -9.02
N THR A 170 9.07 -1.28 -9.29
CA THR A 170 8.26 -2.19 -8.48
C THR A 170 8.12 -3.58 -9.09
N LEU A 171 8.00 -3.66 -10.41
CA LEU A 171 7.86 -4.90 -11.20
C LEU A 171 9.20 -5.61 -11.38
N ALA A 172 9.81 -5.97 -10.26
CA ALA A 172 11.07 -6.70 -10.21
C ALA A 172 10.99 -7.83 -9.19
N SER A 173 11.65 -8.95 -9.51
CA SER A 173 11.80 -10.09 -8.62
C SER A 173 12.57 -9.72 -7.33
N ALA A 174 12.48 -10.60 -6.33
CA ALA A 174 13.22 -10.43 -5.08
C ALA A 174 14.74 -10.37 -5.31
N SER A 175 15.25 -11.18 -6.25
CA SER A 175 16.67 -11.21 -6.60
C SER A 175 17.17 -9.87 -7.15
N VAL A 176 16.47 -9.29 -8.14
CA VAL A 176 16.82 -7.98 -8.72
C VAL A 176 16.73 -6.87 -7.67
N LYS A 177 15.72 -6.92 -6.77
CA LYS A 177 15.62 -5.96 -5.66
C LYS A 177 16.78 -6.09 -4.67
N GLN A 178 17.26 -7.31 -4.40
CA GLN A 178 18.39 -7.55 -3.53
C GLN A 178 19.71 -7.07 -4.14
N GLU A 179 19.91 -7.31 -5.45
CA GLU A 179 21.03 -6.80 -6.23
C GLU A 179 21.14 -5.27 -6.10
N ARG A 180 20.06 -4.54 -6.41
CA ARG A 180 19.99 -3.08 -6.25
C ARG A 180 20.30 -2.60 -4.84
N ARG A 181 19.77 -3.30 -3.82
CA ARG A 181 20.04 -2.95 -2.41
C ARG A 181 21.51 -3.14 -2.05
N LYS A 182 22.13 -4.20 -2.57
CA LYS A 182 23.56 -4.48 -2.39
C LYS A 182 24.39 -3.37 -3.05
N GLU A 183 24.11 -3.06 -4.32
CA GLU A 183 24.80 -1.99 -5.06
C GLU A 183 24.66 -0.62 -4.38
N ALA A 184 23.44 -0.24 -3.97
CA ALA A 184 23.18 1.00 -3.26
C ALA A 184 23.93 1.06 -1.91
N ARG A 185 24.02 -0.07 -1.19
CA ARG A 185 24.79 -0.15 0.07
C ARG A 185 26.29 -0.02 -0.19
N GLU A 186 26.80 -0.63 -1.24
CA GLU A 186 28.21 -0.54 -1.64
C GLU A 186 28.58 0.86 -2.12
N ALA A 187 27.70 1.52 -2.89
CA ALA A 187 27.86 2.91 -3.30
C ALA A 187 27.89 3.85 -2.09
N ARG A 188 26.94 3.73 -1.17
CA ARG A 188 26.91 4.51 0.07
C ARG A 188 28.18 4.30 0.92
N ARG A 189 28.72 3.08 0.96
CA ARG A 189 29.98 2.80 1.67
C ARG A 189 31.18 3.47 1.01
N ARG A 190 31.26 3.46 -0.32
CA ARG A 190 32.30 4.15 -1.08
C ARG A 190 32.25 5.66 -0.86
N GLU A 191 31.06 6.25 -0.93
CA GLU A 191 30.85 7.68 -0.70
C GLU A 191 31.22 8.11 0.73
N ALA A 192 30.91 7.28 1.73
CA ALA A 192 31.30 7.51 3.11
C ALA A 192 32.79 7.21 3.40
N ASN A 193 33.61 6.91 2.38
CA ASN A 193 35.01 6.48 2.50
C ASN A 193 35.21 5.33 3.50
N ILE A 194 34.17 4.49 3.68
CA ILE A 194 34.23 3.35 4.57
C ILE A 194 35.15 2.31 3.95
N MET A 195 36.15 1.89 4.71
CA MET A 195 37.14 0.93 4.26
C MET A 195 36.47 -0.36 3.71
N PRO A 196 36.87 -0.82 2.51
CA PRO A 196 36.41 -2.08 1.95
C PRO A 196 36.58 -3.24 2.94
N ARG A 197 35.60 -4.15 2.98
CA ARG A 197 35.61 -5.28 3.92
C ARG A 197 36.88 -6.13 3.81
N ALA A 198 37.38 -6.34 2.59
CA ALA A 198 38.63 -7.07 2.36
C ALA A 198 39.84 -6.41 3.03
N LEU A 199 39.96 -5.08 2.93
CA LEU A 199 41.02 -4.31 3.59
C LEU A 199 40.85 -4.28 5.11
N TYR A 200 39.61 -4.27 5.61
CA TYR A 200 39.36 -4.40 7.04
C TYR A 200 39.82 -5.77 7.58
N ILE A 201 39.51 -6.85 6.85
CA ILE A 201 39.90 -8.23 7.23
C ILE A 201 41.43 -8.37 7.18
N SER A 202 42.10 -7.90 6.13
CA SER A 202 43.57 -7.98 6.04
C SER A 202 44.25 -7.19 7.15
N ARG A 203 43.75 -5.99 7.50
CA ARG A 203 44.24 -5.23 8.67
C ARG A 203 43.97 -5.97 9.99
N ALA A 204 42.86 -6.70 10.12
CA ALA A 204 42.57 -7.50 11.30
C ALA A 204 43.54 -8.69 11.42
N GLU A 205 43.79 -9.41 10.32
CA GLU A 205 44.76 -10.51 10.25
C GLU A 205 46.18 -10.02 10.58
N GLN A 206 46.61 -8.90 10.00
CA GLN A 206 47.91 -8.27 10.31
C GLN A 206 48.05 -7.92 11.80
N ARG A 207 46.99 -7.38 12.42
CA ARG A 207 46.99 -7.10 13.87
C ARG A 207 47.09 -8.39 14.69
N CYS A 208 46.44 -9.46 14.25
CA CYS A 208 46.51 -10.76 14.90
C CYS A 208 47.92 -11.35 14.82
N ILE A 209 48.54 -11.35 13.63
CA ILE A 209 49.93 -11.80 13.41
C ILE A 209 50.88 -11.00 14.31
N ARG A 210 50.79 -9.67 14.28
CA ARG A 210 51.63 -8.80 15.11
C ARG A 210 51.44 -9.06 16.61
N ALA A 211 50.22 -9.33 17.06
CA ALA A 211 49.96 -9.69 18.45
C ALA A 211 50.61 -11.03 18.82
N HIS A 212 50.59 -12.03 17.92
CA HIS A 212 51.30 -13.29 18.10
C HIS A 212 52.83 -13.10 18.16
N GLU A 213 53.41 -12.28 17.29
CA GLU A 213 54.84 -11.94 17.28
C GLU A 213 55.28 -11.26 18.59
N LEU A 214 54.54 -10.24 19.03
CA LEU A 214 54.83 -9.53 20.29
C LEU A 214 54.73 -10.48 21.50
N ARG A 215 53.76 -11.39 21.49
CA ARG A 215 53.62 -12.40 22.54
C ARG A 215 54.81 -13.38 22.55
N ALA A 216 55.30 -13.79 21.38
CA ALA A 216 56.49 -14.65 21.27
C ALA A 216 57.77 -13.95 21.77
N GLN A 217 57.86 -12.63 21.61
CA GLN A 217 58.94 -11.79 22.15
C GLN A 217 58.80 -11.52 23.66
N GLY A 218 57.82 -12.12 24.35
CA GLY A 218 57.60 -11.93 25.78
C GLY A 218 56.93 -10.60 26.16
N LEU A 219 56.57 -9.78 25.17
CA LEU A 219 55.90 -8.49 25.36
C LEU A 219 54.38 -8.72 25.50
N SER A 220 53.96 -9.25 26.65
CA SER A 220 52.53 -9.37 26.99
C SER A 220 52.19 -8.48 28.18
N ILE A 221 51.28 -7.52 27.97
CA ILE A 221 50.70 -6.73 29.06
C ILE A 221 49.52 -7.56 29.62
N ARG A 222 49.65 -8.07 30.84
CA ARG A 222 48.50 -8.55 31.62
C ARG A 222 47.93 -7.35 32.37
N ALA A 223 46.70 -6.98 32.05
CA ALA A 223 45.92 -6.05 32.87
C ALA A 223 45.41 -6.78 34.12
#